data_AF-A0A2V7CPP5-F1
#
_entry.id   AF-A0A2V7CPP5-F1
#
_cell.length_a   1.000
_cell.length_b   1.000
_cell.length_c   1.000
_cell.angle_alpha   90.00
_cell.angle_beta   90.00
_cell.angle_gamma   90.00
#
_symmetry.space_group_name_H-M   'P 1'
#
loop_
_entity.id
_entity.type
_entity.pdbx_description
1 polymer ?
#
loop_
_entity_poly.entity_id
_entity_poly.type
_entity_poly.pdbx_seq_one_letter_code
_entity_poly.pdbx_strand_id
1 'polypeptide(L)'
;MVTLVSFDIDGTLEVGDPPGIVSIALVRTAKRLGYVVGSCSDRPISHQTSLWERLRIAVDFTVLKHELATVKARFAAAAYYHIGDTDVDDFYATGAGFRFLKADALGRRLWPVELFAEPPGRARP
;
A
#
# COMPACT_ATOMS: atom_id res chain seq x y z
N MET A 1 -1.78 -12.87 -12.52
CA MET A 1 -0.84 -12.65 -11.38
C MET A 1 -1.33 -11.45 -10.59
N VAL A 2 -1.09 -11.43 -9.27
CA VAL A 2 -1.62 -10.40 -8.37
C VAL A 2 -0.76 -9.15 -8.36
N THR A 3 -1.33 -8.01 -7.99
CA THR A 3 -0.59 -6.77 -7.68
C THR A 3 -0.38 -6.71 -6.17
N LEU A 4 0.80 -6.25 -5.74
CA LEU A 4 1.10 -5.97 -4.35
C LEU A 4 1.21 -4.45 -4.14
N VAL A 5 0.50 -3.93 -3.14
CA VAL A 5 0.55 -2.53 -2.74
C VAL A 5 0.88 -2.42 -1.26
N SER A 6 2.02 -1.83 -0.98
CA SER A 6 2.49 -1.47 0.36
C SER A 6 2.14 0.00 0.63
N PHE A 7 1.63 0.31 1.81
CA PHE A 7 1.29 1.68 2.22
C PHE A 7 2.14 2.11 3.42
N ASP A 8 2.77 3.28 3.35
CA ASP A 8 3.12 3.98 4.59
C ASP A 8 1.83 4.42 5.32
N ILE A 9 1.94 4.86 6.58
CA ILE A 9 0.81 5.27 7.42
C ILE A 9 0.71 6.79 7.53
N ASP A 10 1.75 7.43 8.05
CA ASP A 10 1.70 8.85 8.46
C ASP A 10 1.97 9.75 7.26
N GLY A 11 1.18 10.79 7.06
CA GLY A 11 1.21 11.60 5.83
C GLY A 11 0.67 10.88 4.59
N THR A 12 0.40 9.56 4.68
CA THR A 12 -0.03 8.72 3.56
C THR A 12 -1.48 8.28 3.66
N LEU A 13 -1.88 7.57 4.72
CA LEU A 13 -3.27 7.15 4.95
C LEU A 13 -4.09 8.29 5.55
N GLU A 14 -5.39 8.36 5.23
CA GLU A 14 -6.30 9.36 5.82
C GLU A 14 -6.45 9.24 7.36
N VAL A 15 -5.98 8.13 7.93
CA VAL A 15 -5.95 7.85 9.38
C VAL A 15 -4.55 7.94 9.99
N GLY A 16 -3.56 8.35 9.21
CA GLY A 16 -2.21 8.65 9.69
C GLY A 16 -2.16 9.94 10.52
N ASP A 17 -0.99 10.22 11.08
CA ASP A 17 -0.70 11.44 11.84
C ASP A 17 0.62 12.07 11.36
N PRO A 18 0.58 13.11 10.49
CA PRO A 18 -0.63 13.78 10.00
C PRO A 18 -1.46 12.91 9.02
N PRO A 19 -2.75 13.21 8.81
CA PRO A 19 -3.57 12.52 7.81
C PRO A 19 -3.07 12.75 6.38
N GLY A 20 -3.07 11.68 5.57
CA GLY A 20 -2.69 11.70 4.16
C GLY A 20 -3.85 11.58 3.18
N ILE A 21 -3.52 11.47 1.88
CA ILE A 21 -4.51 11.46 0.78
C ILE A 21 -5.10 10.08 0.46
N VAL A 22 -4.51 8.99 0.99
CA VAL A 22 -4.96 7.63 0.70
C VAL A 22 -6.14 7.29 1.60
N SER A 23 -7.34 7.23 1.02
CA SER A 23 -8.52 6.84 1.79
C SER A 23 -8.52 5.35 2.16
N ILE A 24 -9.13 5.01 3.29
CA ILE A 24 -9.34 3.62 3.68
C ILE A 24 -10.28 2.93 2.67
N ALA A 25 -11.17 3.67 2.03
CA ALA A 25 -11.98 3.16 0.92
C ALA A 25 -11.11 2.63 -0.23
N LEU A 26 -10.02 3.34 -0.58
CA LEU A 26 -9.08 2.92 -1.62
C LEU A 26 -8.31 1.65 -1.21
N VAL A 27 -7.88 1.56 0.05
CA VAL A 27 -7.24 0.33 0.58
C VAL A 27 -8.22 -0.86 0.52
N ARG A 28 -9.49 -0.65 0.86
CA ARG A 28 -10.53 -1.69 0.71
C ARG A 28 -10.76 -2.07 -0.75
N THR A 29 -10.71 -1.11 -1.66
CA THR A 29 -10.78 -1.39 -3.11
C THR A 29 -9.63 -2.31 -3.52
N ALA A 30 -8.38 -2.01 -3.15
CA ALA A 30 -7.25 -2.89 -3.42
C ALA A 30 -7.49 -4.34 -2.95
N LYS A 31 -7.98 -4.53 -1.71
CA LYS A 31 -8.34 -5.88 -1.22
C LYS A 31 -9.43 -6.55 -2.06
N ARG A 32 -10.48 -5.81 -2.46
CA ARG A 32 -11.56 -6.35 -3.32
C ARG A 32 -11.06 -6.75 -4.71
N LEU A 33 -10.07 -6.04 -5.24
CA LEU A 33 -9.40 -6.35 -6.52
C LEU A 33 -8.46 -7.57 -6.42
N GLY A 34 -8.33 -8.18 -5.24
CA GLY A 34 -7.49 -9.37 -5.02
C GLY A 34 -6.01 -9.05 -4.85
N TYR A 35 -5.67 -7.82 -4.45
CA TYR A 35 -4.29 -7.42 -4.25
C TYR A 35 -3.74 -7.97 -2.93
N VAL A 36 -2.41 -8.16 -2.91
CA VAL A 36 -1.67 -8.29 -1.66
C VAL A 36 -1.45 -6.89 -1.11
N VAL A 37 -1.94 -6.62 0.09
CA VAL A 37 -1.97 -5.29 0.69
C VAL A 37 -1.39 -5.36 2.09
N GLY A 38 -0.54 -4.40 2.43
CA GLY A 38 0.02 -4.28 3.77
C GLY A 38 0.58 -2.91 4.06
N SER A 39 1.08 -2.73 5.29
CA SER A 39 1.77 -1.50 5.67
C SER A 39 3.27 -1.68 5.79
N CYS A 40 3.97 -0.60 5.53
CA CYS A 40 5.42 -0.45 5.63
C CYS A 40 5.69 0.93 6.23
N SER A 41 5.86 0.99 7.55
CA SER A 41 5.90 2.23 8.33
C SER A 41 6.97 2.15 9.41
N ASP A 42 7.45 3.31 9.89
CA ASP A 42 8.35 3.38 11.06
C ASP A 42 7.61 3.13 12.38
N ARG A 43 6.28 3.12 12.37
CA ARG A 43 5.49 2.75 13.54
C ARG A 43 5.77 1.28 13.94
N PRO A 44 5.81 0.97 15.26
CA PRO A 44 5.97 -0.40 15.73
C PRO A 44 4.94 -1.35 15.11
N ILE A 45 5.34 -2.60 14.84
CA ILE A 45 4.47 -3.60 14.21
C ILE A 45 3.14 -3.77 14.97
N SER A 46 3.17 -3.80 16.31
CA SER A 46 1.95 -3.88 17.13
C SER A 46 0.98 -2.73 16.88
N HIS A 47 1.50 -1.52 16.64
CA HIS A 47 0.68 -0.36 16.29
C HIS A 47 0.08 -0.52 14.89
N GLN A 48 0.88 -0.96 13.91
CA GLN A 48 0.39 -1.20 12.55
C GLN A 48 -0.74 -2.23 12.54
N THR A 49 -0.54 -3.37 13.22
CA THR A 49 -1.56 -4.42 13.35
C THR A 49 -2.83 -3.90 14.00
N SER A 50 -2.71 -3.22 15.14
CA SER A 50 -3.85 -2.65 15.86
C SER A 50 -4.66 -1.65 15.01
N LEU A 51 -3.97 -0.86 14.17
CA LEU A 51 -4.60 0.08 13.25
C LEU A 51 -5.47 -0.67 12.23
N TRP A 52 -4.95 -1.72 11.60
CA TRP A 52 -5.69 -2.52 10.61
C TRP A 52 -6.85 -3.30 11.23
N GLU A 53 -6.67 -3.84 12.44
CA GLU A 53 -7.72 -4.52 13.20
C GLU A 53 -8.89 -3.58 13.52
N ARG A 54 -8.60 -2.36 14.00
CA ARG A 54 -9.62 -1.34 14.27
C ARG A 54 -10.38 -0.95 13.01
N LEU A 55 -9.69 -0.88 11.88
CA LEU A 55 -10.30 -0.63 10.58
C LEU A 55 -11.03 -1.85 10.01
N ARG A 56 -10.91 -3.04 10.62
CA ARG A 56 -11.47 -4.29 10.10
C ARG A 56 -11.04 -4.55 8.66
N ILE A 57 -9.74 -4.42 8.41
CA ILE A 57 -9.09 -4.75 7.14
C ILE A 57 -8.06 -5.83 7.42
N ALA A 58 -8.27 -7.02 6.87
CA ALA A 58 -7.29 -8.08 6.92
C ALA A 58 -6.20 -7.81 5.87
N VAL A 59 -5.15 -7.13 6.31
CA VAL A 59 -3.93 -6.95 5.52
C VAL A 59 -3.08 -8.22 5.53
N ASP A 60 -2.29 -8.41 4.48
CA ASP A 60 -1.46 -9.59 4.26
C ASP A 60 -0.10 -9.49 4.95
N PHE A 61 0.35 -8.26 5.26
CA PHE A 61 1.59 -8.00 5.99
C PHE A 61 1.59 -6.64 6.70
N THR A 62 2.44 -6.54 7.71
CA THR A 62 2.84 -5.31 8.41
C THR A 62 4.34 -5.41 8.63
N VAL A 63 5.13 -4.48 8.11
CA VAL A 63 6.60 -4.50 8.21
C VAL A 63 7.17 -3.12 8.53
N LEU A 64 8.43 -3.06 8.96
CA LEU A 64 9.17 -1.81 9.06
C LEU A 64 9.75 -1.40 7.70
N LYS A 65 10.08 -0.11 7.52
CA LYS A 65 10.55 0.42 6.22
C LYS A 65 11.75 -0.33 5.64
N HIS A 66 12.72 -0.65 6.49
CA HIS A 66 13.92 -1.40 6.09
C HIS A 66 13.66 -2.88 5.76
N GLU A 67 12.49 -3.42 6.09
CA GLU A 67 12.13 -4.83 5.86
C GLU A 67 11.32 -5.03 4.58
N LEU A 68 11.06 -4.00 3.78
CA LEU A 68 10.23 -4.11 2.58
C LEU A 68 10.76 -5.13 1.56
N ALA A 69 12.08 -5.35 1.50
CA ALA A 69 12.68 -6.40 0.69
C ALA A 69 12.22 -7.82 1.08
N THR A 70 11.94 -8.06 2.36
CA THR A 70 11.43 -9.34 2.85
C THR A 70 10.02 -9.64 2.33
N VAL A 71 9.19 -8.60 2.15
CA VAL A 71 7.85 -8.71 1.57
C VAL A 71 7.95 -9.21 0.14
N LYS A 72 8.86 -8.64 -0.66
CA LYS A 72 9.08 -9.09 -2.05
C LYS A 72 9.58 -10.54 -2.14
N ALA A 73 10.38 -10.98 -1.17
CA ALA A 73 10.80 -12.38 -1.10
C ALA A 73 9.66 -13.33 -0.70
N ARG A 74 8.71 -12.86 0.12
CA ARG A 74 7.58 -13.64 0.64
C ARG A 74 6.41 -13.75 -0.34
N PHE A 75 6.13 -12.70 -1.11
CA PHE A 75 4.94 -12.61 -1.96
C PHE A 75 5.31 -12.50 -3.43
N ALA A 76 4.90 -13.47 -4.24
CA ALA A 76 5.02 -13.41 -5.69
C ALA A 76 3.89 -12.57 -6.30
N ALA A 77 4.22 -11.38 -6.79
CA ALA A 77 3.33 -10.47 -7.51
C ALA A 77 3.90 -10.09 -8.89
N ALA A 78 3.02 -9.71 -9.82
CA ALA A 78 3.44 -9.18 -11.12
C ALA A 78 3.91 -7.72 -11.05
N ALA A 79 3.41 -6.97 -10.07
CA ALA A 79 3.79 -5.59 -9.83
C ALA A 79 3.85 -5.32 -8.34
N TYR A 80 4.83 -4.51 -7.94
CA TYR A 80 5.09 -4.13 -6.56
C TYR A 80 5.07 -2.61 -6.48
N TYR A 81 4.14 -2.06 -5.71
CA TYR A 81 4.01 -0.63 -5.47
C TYR A 81 4.18 -0.33 -4.00
N HIS A 82 4.86 0.76 -3.69
CA HIS A 82 4.84 1.36 -2.36
C HIS A 82 4.33 2.79 -2.48
N ILE A 83 3.32 3.12 -1.66
CA ILE A 83 2.71 4.43 -1.60
C ILE A 83 3.14 5.08 -0.29
N GLY A 84 3.79 6.24 -0.38
CA GLY A 84 4.32 6.99 0.75
C GLY A 84 4.47 8.47 0.42
N ASP A 85 4.59 9.33 1.42
CA ASP A 85 4.66 10.78 1.28
C ASP A 85 6.08 11.33 1.41
N THR A 86 7.03 10.56 1.94
CA THR A 86 8.40 11.02 2.21
C THR A 86 9.43 10.49 1.21
N ASP A 87 10.61 11.11 1.19
CA ASP A 87 11.74 10.62 0.37
C ASP A 87 12.37 9.36 1.00
N VAL A 88 12.14 9.13 2.29
CA VAL A 88 12.53 7.90 2.98
C VAL A 88 11.73 6.71 2.44
N ASP A 89 10.44 6.91 2.15
CA ASP A 89 9.59 5.89 1.53
C ASP A 89 10.10 5.52 0.13
N ASP A 90 10.46 6.53 -0.67
CA ASP A 90 11.04 6.32 -1.99
C ASP A 90 12.34 5.51 -1.92
N PHE A 91 13.25 5.90 -1.02
CA PHE A 91 14.52 5.23 -0.81
C PHE A 91 14.36 3.74 -0.49
N TYR A 92 13.52 3.39 0.50
CA TYR A 92 13.31 1.99 0.87
C TYR A 92 12.49 1.21 -0.16
N ALA A 93 11.52 1.85 -0.81
CA ALA A 93 10.74 1.24 -1.89
C ALA A 93 11.62 0.85 -3.07
N THR A 94 12.34 1.83 -3.62
CA THR A 94 13.20 1.61 -4.79
C THR A 94 14.35 0.67 -4.46
N GLY A 95 14.95 0.78 -3.27
CA GLY A 95 15.96 -0.15 -2.77
C GLY A 95 15.47 -1.60 -2.67
N ALA A 96 14.20 -1.82 -2.31
CA ALA A 96 13.55 -3.13 -2.32
C ALA A 96 13.04 -3.55 -3.72
N GLY A 97 13.20 -2.71 -4.74
CA GLY A 97 12.72 -2.93 -6.11
C GLY A 97 11.21 -2.82 -6.24
N PHE A 98 10.56 -2.00 -5.43
CA PHE A 98 9.18 -1.56 -5.59
C PHE A 98 9.15 -0.30 -6.46
N ARG A 99 8.03 -0.07 -7.14
CA ARG A 99 7.73 1.21 -7.78
C ARG A 99 7.16 2.14 -6.72
N PHE A 100 7.85 3.24 -6.45
CA PHE A 100 7.37 4.26 -5.53
C PHE A 100 6.28 5.13 -6.17
N LEU A 101 5.24 5.43 -5.40
CA LEU A 101 4.12 6.29 -5.78
C LEU A 101 3.93 7.35 -4.68
N LYS A 102 4.31 8.60 -4.97
CA LYS A 102 4.22 9.71 -4.01
C LYS A 102 2.75 9.97 -3.62
N ALA A 103 2.49 10.05 -2.32
CA ALA A 103 1.18 10.28 -1.71
C ALA A 103 0.86 11.76 -1.55
N ASP A 104 0.99 12.53 -2.63
CA ASP A 104 0.55 13.93 -2.69
C ASP A 104 -0.40 14.17 -3.87
N ALA A 105 -0.99 15.36 -3.94
CA ALA A 105 -1.99 15.70 -4.97
C ALA A 105 -1.44 15.64 -6.41
N LEU A 106 -0.13 15.85 -6.60
CA LEU A 106 0.53 15.79 -7.90
C LEU A 106 0.90 14.34 -8.24
N GLY A 107 1.56 13.65 -7.31
CA GLY A 107 1.95 12.25 -7.40
C GLY A 107 0.75 11.34 -7.66
N ARG A 108 -0.39 11.61 -7.02
CA ARG A 108 -1.63 10.85 -7.23
C ARG A 108 -2.09 10.81 -8.69
N ARG A 109 -1.82 11.87 -9.47
CA ARG A 109 -2.16 11.96 -10.90
C ARG A 109 -1.27 11.07 -11.77
N LEU A 110 -0.12 10.65 -11.24
CA LEU A 110 0.86 9.81 -11.91
C LEU A 110 0.71 8.32 -11.56
N TRP A 111 -0.20 7.97 -10.64
CA TRP A 111 -0.45 6.57 -10.33
C TRP A 111 -1.07 5.87 -11.54
N PRO A 112 -0.70 4.60 -11.82
CA PRO A 112 -1.30 3.86 -12.92
C PRO A 112 -2.82 3.83 -12.78
N VAL A 113 -3.55 4.17 -13.85
CA VAL A 113 -5.02 4.30 -13.84
C VAL A 113 -5.67 2.96 -13.48
N GLU A 114 -5.07 1.88 -13.97
CA GLU A 114 -5.49 0.51 -13.73
C GLU A 114 -5.24 0.01 -12.30
N LEU A 115 -4.44 0.72 -11.48
CA LEU A 115 -4.07 0.27 -10.14
C LEU A 115 -5.26 0.22 -9.18
N PHE A 116 -6.32 0.99 -9.42
CA PHE A 116 -7.54 0.92 -8.60
C PHE A 116 -8.80 0.85 -9.46
N ALA A 117 -8.65 0.54 -10.75
CA ALA A 117 -9.78 0.26 -11.62
C ALA A 117 -10.35 -1.12 -11.29
N GLU A 118 -11.68 -1.25 -11.30
CA GLU A 118 -12.32 -2.56 -11.27
C GLU A 118 -11.85 -3.37 -12.49
N PRO A 119 -11.48 -4.66 -12.33
CA PRO A 119 -11.14 -5.49 -13.47
C PRO A 119 -12.31 -5.50 -14.45
N PRO A 120 -12.05 -5.42 -15.76
CA PRO A 120 -13.12 -5.44 -16.76
C PRO A 120 -13.98 -6.69 -16.56
N GLY A 121 -15.21 -6.45 -16.10
CA GLY A 121 -16.33 -7.36 -15.97
C GLY A 121 -16.01 -8.83 -15.70
N ARG A 122 -16.17 -9.25 -14.44
CA ARG A 122 -16.89 -10.51 -14.23
C ARG A 122 -18.35 -10.22 -14.58
N ALA A 123 -18.67 -10.25 -15.88
CA ALA A 123 -20.05 -10.27 -16.34
C ALA A 123 -20.73 -11.41 -15.58
N ARG A 124 -21.62 -11.03 -14.65
CA ARG A 124 -22.43 -11.99 -13.93
C ARG A 124 -23.46 -12.51 -14.96
N PRO A 125 -23.61 -13.83 -15.14
CA PRO A 125 -24.70 -14.36 -15.95
C PRO A 125 -26.05 -14.00 -15.35
#